data_AF-A0A8S2JHR6-F1
#
_entry.id   AF-A0A8S2JHR6-F1
#
_cell.length_a   1.000
_cell.length_b   1.000
_cell.length_c   1.000
_cell.angle_alpha   90.00
_cell.angle_beta   90.00
_cell.angle_gamma   90.00
#
_symmetry.space_group_name_H-M   'P 1'
#
loop_
_entity.id
_entity.type
_entity.pdbx_description
1 polymer ?
#
loop_
_entity_poly.entity_id
_entity_poly.type
_entity_poly.pdbx_seq_one_letter_code
_entity_poly.pdbx_strand_id
1 'polypeptide(L)'
;MQGQLHKLTIGGINPNIQWLPNNFWSGIMRRGLVGCFSDLELNNEAINLTKYINYTNNNMTPKSGPCLTTLSSKRECSCEHGGECRLNNGGIWSCDCSKTGYTGRRCEHATYHIDLTKVNTFELNTNLQWSEQVNDIAFGLQETVDSDLEELRFLKIQKDV
;
A
#
# COMPACT_ATOMS: atom_id res chain seq x y z
N MET A 1 -24.33 30.39 22.98
CA MET A 1 -22.96 30.13 22.47
C MET A 1 -22.98 28.77 21.81
N GLN A 2 -23.12 28.72 20.48
CA GLN A 2 -23.13 27.46 19.72
C GLN A 2 -21.68 26.96 19.62
N GLY A 3 -21.39 25.84 20.30
CA GLY A 3 -20.08 25.20 20.23
C GLY A 3 -19.82 24.70 18.81
N GLN A 4 -18.65 25.02 18.27
CA GLN A 4 -18.20 24.52 16.98
C GLN A 4 -18.04 23.00 17.08
N LEU A 5 -18.83 22.25 16.31
CA LEU A 5 -18.75 20.80 16.28
C LEU A 5 -17.50 20.39 15.50
N HIS A 6 -16.46 19.94 16.19
CA HIS A 6 -15.27 19.39 15.56
C HIS A 6 -15.50 17.93 15.18
N LYS A 7 -15.29 17.59 13.89
CA LYS A 7 -15.45 16.23 13.39
C LYS A 7 -14.14 15.46 13.55
N LEU A 8 -14.17 14.37 14.32
CA LEU A 8 -13.09 13.39 14.36
C LEU A 8 -13.25 12.37 13.22
N THR A 9 -12.17 12.07 12.50
CA THR A 9 -12.15 11.00 11.50
C THR A 9 -11.12 9.94 11.92
N ILE A 10 -11.50 8.66 11.87
CA ILE A 10 -10.64 7.54 12.26
C ILE A 10 -10.49 6.61 11.06
N GLY A 11 -9.27 6.09 10.86
CA GLY A 11 -8.97 5.10 9.83
C GLY A 11 -8.81 5.64 8.40
N GLY A 12 -8.94 6.95 8.19
CA GLY A 12 -8.73 7.55 6.88
C GLY A 12 -9.01 9.05 6.90
N ILE A 13 -8.98 9.66 5.72
CA ILE A 13 -9.29 11.07 5.52
C ILE A 13 -10.36 11.22 4.43
N ASN A 14 -11.11 12.32 4.45
CA ASN A 14 -11.99 12.66 3.34
C ASN A 14 -11.13 12.95 2.09
N PRO A 15 -11.37 12.26 0.96
CA PRO A 15 -10.56 12.43 -0.23
C PRO A 15 -10.63 13.83 -0.84
N ASN A 16 -11.64 14.63 -0.52
CA ASN A 16 -11.80 15.99 -1.03
C ASN A 16 -11.05 17.04 -0.20
N ILE A 17 -10.38 16.66 0.89
CA ILE A 17 -9.53 17.59 1.65
C ILE A 17 -8.31 17.95 0.78
N GLN A 18 -8.14 19.25 0.52
CA GLN A 18 -7.07 19.76 -0.34
C GLN A 18 -5.77 20.05 0.42
N TRP A 19 -5.86 20.44 1.71
CA TRP A 19 -4.70 20.83 2.49
C TRP A 19 -4.57 19.96 3.74
N LEU A 20 -3.40 19.36 3.91
CA LEU A 20 -3.03 18.55 5.06
C LEU A 20 -1.70 19.08 5.63
N PRO A 21 -1.49 19.00 6.95
CA PRO A 21 -0.21 19.35 7.55
C PRO A 21 0.94 18.52 6.97
N ASN A 22 2.11 19.14 6.77
CA ASN A 22 3.29 18.49 6.16
C ASN A 22 3.80 17.27 6.95
N ASN A 23 3.49 17.17 8.24
CA ASN A 23 3.85 16.04 9.10
C ASN A 23 2.78 14.92 9.11
N PHE A 24 1.74 15.01 8.28
CA PHE A 24 0.66 14.02 8.22
C PHE A 24 0.76 13.11 6.99
N TRP A 25 1.82 12.32 6.95
CA TRP A 25 2.24 11.47 5.82
C TRP A 25 1.16 10.48 5.35
N SER A 26 0.47 9.79 6.27
CA SER A 26 -0.58 8.82 5.91
C SER A 26 -1.77 9.50 5.21
N GLY A 27 -2.10 10.73 5.62
CA GLY A 27 -3.10 11.56 4.95
C GLY A 27 -2.67 11.98 3.55
N ILE A 28 -1.45 12.51 3.40
CA ILE A 28 -0.90 12.95 2.10
C ILE A 28 -0.85 11.78 1.11
N MET A 29 -0.41 10.61 1.57
CA MET A 29 -0.39 9.37 0.76
C MET A 29 -1.78 8.74 0.55
N ARG A 30 -2.84 9.28 1.16
CA ARG A 30 -4.21 8.74 1.13
C ARG A 30 -4.27 7.27 1.55
N ARG A 31 -3.39 6.87 2.47
CA ARG A 31 -3.32 5.51 3.03
C ARG A 31 -4.09 5.46 4.35
N GLY A 32 -5.27 4.85 4.31
CA GLY A 32 -6.10 4.60 5.47
C GLY A 32 -5.69 3.36 6.27
N LEU A 33 -6.27 3.20 7.46
CA LEU A 33 -6.19 1.99 8.26
C LEU A 33 -6.98 0.87 7.57
N VAL A 34 -6.33 -0.27 7.34
CA VAL A 34 -6.98 -1.53 6.95
C VAL A 34 -6.84 -2.50 8.10
N GLY A 35 -7.93 -2.70 8.85
CA GLY A 35 -7.92 -3.52 10.05
C GLY A 35 -9.13 -3.22 10.93
N CYS A 36 -9.04 -3.62 12.20
CA CYS A 36 -10.07 -3.39 13.20
C CYS A 36 -9.55 -2.52 14.32
N PHE A 37 -10.45 -1.85 15.03
CA PHE A 37 -10.15 -1.09 16.24
C PHE A 37 -11.27 -1.33 17.26
N SER A 38 -10.94 -1.24 18.54
CA SER A 38 -11.86 -1.37 19.67
C SER A 38 -11.47 -0.36 20.76
N ASP A 39 -12.30 -0.25 21.80
CA ASP A 39 -11.96 0.46 23.04
C ASP A 39 -11.52 1.92 22.82
N LEU A 40 -12.23 2.63 21.94
CA LEU A 40 -11.93 4.04 21.65
C LEU A 40 -12.26 4.90 22.86
N GLU A 41 -11.23 5.53 23.43
CA GLU A 41 -11.36 6.52 24.49
C GLU A 41 -10.89 7.90 24.03
N LEU A 42 -11.56 8.95 24.47
CA LEU A 42 -11.20 10.34 24.17
C LEU A 42 -11.29 11.15 25.47
N ASN A 43 -10.16 11.71 25.91
CA ASN A 43 -10.05 12.40 27.21
C ASN A 43 -10.56 11.55 28.40
N ASN A 44 -10.21 10.26 28.42
CA ASN A 44 -10.63 9.28 29.42
C ASN A 44 -12.14 8.96 29.42
N GLU A 45 -12.86 9.34 28.37
CA GLU A 45 -14.26 8.96 28.17
C GLU A 45 -14.36 7.89 27.09
N ALA A 46 -14.93 6.73 27.43
CA ALA A 46 -15.17 5.64 26.49
C ALA A 46 -16.27 6.04 25.47
N ILE A 47 -15.93 5.96 24.19
CA ILE A 47 -16.84 6.30 23.09
C ILE A 47 -17.63 5.06 22.68
N ASN A 48 -18.96 5.11 22.80
CA ASN A 48 -19.85 4.03 22.34
C ASN A 48 -19.89 3.98 20.80
N LEU A 49 -19.08 3.09 20.22
CA LEU A 49 -18.95 2.89 18.77
C LEU A 49 -20.22 2.34 18.11
N THR A 50 -21.10 1.64 18.83
CA THR A 50 -22.35 1.07 18.27
C THR A 50 -23.26 2.16 17.68
N LYS A 51 -23.19 3.39 18.20
CA LYS A 51 -23.92 4.55 17.66
C LYS A 51 -23.51 4.92 16.24
N TYR A 52 -22.30 4.55 15.80
CA TYR A 52 -21.73 4.95 14.52
C TYR A 52 -21.69 3.82 13.47
N ILE A 53 -22.11 2.60 13.82
CA ILE A 53 -22.04 1.40 12.97
C ILE A 53 -23.35 1.17 12.16
N ASN A 54 -24.46 1.79 12.54
CA ASN A 54 -25.80 1.51 11.97
C ASN A 54 -26.16 2.23 10.64
N TYR A 55 -25.24 2.93 9.98
CA TYR A 55 -25.54 3.61 8.72
C TYR A 55 -25.29 2.66 7.54
N THR A 56 -26.36 2.17 6.91
CA THR A 56 -26.32 1.21 5.79
C THR A 56 -26.36 1.88 4.42
N ASN A 57 -25.59 1.30 3.49
CA ASN A 57 -25.82 1.16 2.04
C ASN A 57 -24.59 1.46 1.17
N ASN A 58 -23.41 0.92 1.49
CA ASN A 58 -22.35 0.58 0.53
C ASN A 58 -21.27 -0.21 1.28
N ASN A 59 -20.55 -1.11 0.61
CA ASN A 59 -19.53 -2.02 1.18
C ASN A 59 -18.29 -1.34 1.84
N MET A 60 -18.41 -0.08 2.30
CA MET A 60 -17.39 0.72 2.99
C MET A 60 -17.87 1.26 4.35
N THR A 61 -18.94 0.71 4.93
CA THR A 61 -19.43 1.13 6.25
C THR A 61 -18.74 0.34 7.39
N PRO A 62 -18.52 0.98 8.56
CA PRO A 62 -18.00 0.28 9.74
C PRO A 62 -18.89 -0.92 10.06
N LYS A 63 -18.28 -2.10 10.23
CA LYS A 63 -18.98 -3.32 10.65
C LYS A 63 -18.48 -3.73 12.03
N SER A 64 -19.40 -4.04 12.93
CA SER A 64 -19.05 -4.76 14.17
C SER A 64 -18.92 -6.25 13.87
N GLY A 65 -17.81 -6.84 14.26
CA GLY A 65 -17.57 -8.27 14.08
C GLY A 65 -16.19 -8.67 14.63
N PRO A 66 -15.89 -9.97 14.72
CA PRO A 66 -14.57 -10.42 15.11
C PRO A 66 -13.53 -9.90 14.10
N CYS A 67 -12.35 -9.51 14.58
CA CYS A 67 -11.28 -9.05 13.72
C CYS A 67 -10.61 -10.23 13.01
N LEU A 68 -11.32 -10.78 12.02
CA LEU A 68 -10.84 -11.89 11.22
C LEU A 68 -10.28 -11.31 9.92
N THR A 69 -8.95 -11.19 9.84
CA THR A 69 -8.25 -10.89 8.58
C THR A 69 -8.24 -12.11 7.64
N THR A 70 -8.67 -13.28 8.12
CA THR A 70 -8.75 -14.53 7.38
C THR A 70 -10.06 -14.63 6.60
N LEU A 71 -10.22 -13.80 5.56
CA LEU A 71 -11.18 -14.00 4.49
C LEU A 71 -10.41 -14.12 3.17
N SER A 72 -9.74 -15.25 2.98
CA SER A 72 -9.43 -15.74 1.64
C SER A 72 -9.19 -17.23 1.73
N SER A 73 -10.24 -17.97 1.40
CA SER A 73 -10.21 -19.40 1.12
C SER A 73 -9.06 -19.69 0.14
N LYS A 74 -8.33 -20.80 0.39
CA LYS A 74 -7.30 -21.40 -0.48
C LYS A 74 -7.67 -21.46 -1.98
N ARG A 75 -8.94 -21.28 -2.35
CA ARG A 75 -9.48 -21.25 -3.73
C ARG A 75 -9.13 -19.98 -4.53
N GLU A 76 -8.59 -18.92 -3.92
CA GLU A 76 -8.29 -17.66 -4.62
C GLU A 76 -6.86 -17.57 -5.20
N CYS A 77 -6.04 -18.58 -4.95
CA CYS A 77 -4.68 -18.67 -5.46
C CYS A 77 -4.66 -19.04 -6.95
N SER A 78 -4.43 -18.07 -7.83
CA SER A 78 -4.36 -18.26 -9.28
C SER A 78 -3.15 -17.53 -9.86
N CYS A 79 -1.95 -18.09 -9.65
CA CYS A 79 -0.75 -17.62 -10.34
C CYS A 79 -0.75 -18.08 -11.80
N GLU A 80 -0.35 -17.19 -12.67
CA GLU A 80 -0.04 -17.44 -14.07
C GLU A 80 1.45 -17.75 -14.24
N HIS A 81 1.83 -18.22 -15.42
CA HIS A 81 3.23 -18.44 -15.83
C HIS A 81 4.10 -19.25 -14.86
N GLY A 82 3.47 -20.18 -14.11
CA GLY A 82 4.19 -21.07 -13.19
C GLY A 82 4.57 -20.44 -11.84
N GLY A 83 3.95 -19.32 -11.45
CA GLY A 83 4.17 -18.72 -10.14
C GLY A 83 3.76 -19.64 -8.99
N GLU A 84 4.52 -19.64 -7.90
CA GLU A 84 4.26 -20.52 -6.76
C GLU A 84 3.35 -19.85 -5.74
N CYS A 85 2.30 -20.55 -5.33
CA CYS A 85 1.38 -20.07 -4.33
C CYS A 85 1.97 -20.14 -2.91
N ARG A 86 2.17 -18.98 -2.25
CA ARG A 86 2.61 -18.89 -0.85
C ARG A 86 1.59 -18.25 0.09
N LEU A 87 1.46 -18.79 1.29
CA LEU A 87 0.66 -18.22 2.37
C LEU A 87 1.55 -17.32 3.22
N ASN A 88 1.21 -16.04 3.30
CA ASN A 88 1.98 -15.06 4.07
C ASN A 88 1.49 -15.00 5.53
N ASN A 89 2.32 -14.43 6.39
CA ASN A 89 1.97 -14.13 7.78
C ASN A 89 0.73 -13.22 7.78
N GLY A 90 -0.38 -13.72 8.34
CA GLY A 90 -1.69 -13.04 8.30
C GLY A 90 -2.77 -13.80 7.52
N GLY A 91 -2.46 -14.96 6.94
CA GLY A 91 -3.44 -15.83 6.29
C GLY A 91 -3.84 -15.37 4.88
N ILE A 92 -3.13 -14.38 4.33
CA ILE A 92 -3.32 -13.89 2.97
C ILE A 92 -2.38 -14.65 2.05
N TRP A 93 -2.90 -15.07 0.91
CA TRP A 93 -2.13 -15.75 -0.11
C TRP A 93 -1.48 -14.77 -1.11
N SER A 94 -0.29 -15.12 -1.63
CA SER A 94 0.42 -14.37 -2.69
C SER A 94 1.20 -15.30 -3.65
N CYS A 95 1.50 -14.82 -4.86
CA CYS A 95 2.41 -15.51 -5.78
C CYS A 95 3.86 -15.16 -5.53
N ASP A 96 4.72 -16.18 -5.49
CA ASP A 96 6.16 -16.03 -5.74
C ASP A 96 6.41 -16.14 -7.26
N CYS A 97 6.77 -15.00 -7.87
CA CYS A 97 7.09 -14.90 -9.29
C CYS A 97 8.60 -14.92 -9.58
N SER A 98 9.47 -15.08 -8.57
CA SER A 98 10.93 -14.91 -8.69
C SER A 98 11.61 -15.84 -9.70
N LYS A 99 10.94 -16.93 -10.11
CA LYS A 99 11.46 -17.95 -11.04
C LYS A 99 10.70 -18.00 -12.37
N THR A 100 9.78 -17.08 -12.61
CA THR A 100 8.93 -17.12 -13.81
C THR A 100 9.39 -16.14 -14.88
N GLY A 101 10.12 -15.08 -14.52
CA GLY A 101 10.37 -13.94 -15.42
C GLY A 101 9.14 -13.03 -15.58
N TYR A 102 8.10 -13.23 -14.76
CA TYR A 102 6.90 -12.40 -14.70
C TYR A 102 6.80 -11.70 -13.34
N THR A 103 6.02 -10.63 -13.28
CA THR A 103 5.72 -9.81 -12.11
C THR A 103 4.22 -9.56 -12.03
N GLY A 104 3.77 -8.87 -10.97
CA GLY A 104 2.36 -8.67 -10.66
C GLY A 104 1.84 -9.64 -9.61
N ARG A 105 0.60 -9.41 -9.13
CA ARG A 105 0.02 -10.14 -8.00
C ARG A 105 -0.20 -11.63 -8.32
N ARG A 106 -0.43 -11.93 -9.60
CA ARG A 106 -0.67 -13.26 -10.15
C ARG A 106 0.44 -13.67 -11.14
N CYS A 107 1.58 -12.98 -11.18
CA CYS A 107 2.62 -13.18 -12.19
C CYS A 107 2.08 -12.99 -13.63
N GLU A 108 1.17 -12.05 -13.82
CA GLU A 108 0.45 -11.82 -15.07
C GLU A 108 1.19 -10.88 -16.06
N HIS A 109 2.19 -10.14 -15.60
CA HIS A 109 2.93 -9.18 -16.41
C HIS A 109 4.36 -9.65 -16.66
N ALA A 110 4.90 -9.43 -17.86
CA ALA A 110 6.31 -9.71 -18.11
C ALA A 110 7.22 -8.79 -17.27
N THR A 111 8.37 -9.30 -16.82
CA THR A 111 9.39 -8.49 -16.14
C THR A 111 10.18 -7.68 -17.17
N TYR A 112 10.54 -6.45 -16.81
CA TYR A 112 11.38 -5.59 -17.63
C TYR A 112 12.83 -5.74 -17.21
N HIS A 113 13.69 -6.11 -18.16
CA HIS A 113 15.13 -6.21 -17.95
C HIS A 113 15.82 -4.93 -18.46
N ILE A 114 16.54 -4.26 -17.57
CA ILE A 114 17.36 -3.10 -17.92
C ILE A 114 18.79 -3.43 -17.53
N ASP A 115 19.69 -3.44 -18.51
CA ASP A 115 21.12 -3.59 -18.28
C ASP A 115 21.71 -2.23 -17.88
N LEU A 116 21.76 -1.97 -16.57
CA LEU A 116 22.29 -0.73 -16.01
C LEU A 116 23.81 -0.55 -16.22
N THR A 117 24.52 -1.56 -16.74
CA THR A 117 25.92 -1.38 -17.16
C THR A 117 26.05 -0.73 -18.53
N LYS A 118 24.99 -0.82 -19.35
CA LYS A 118 24.93 -0.25 -20.69
C LYS A 118 24.11 1.04 -20.77
N VAL A 119 23.44 1.40 -19.67
CA VAL A 119 22.54 2.55 -19.59
C VAL A 119 22.96 3.45 -18.42
N ASN A 120 23.37 4.68 -18.72
CA ASN A 120 23.79 5.65 -17.70
C ASN A 120 22.61 6.24 -16.92
N THR A 121 21.49 6.49 -17.59
CA THR A 121 20.25 7.03 -17.01
C THR A 121 19.03 6.37 -17.64
N PHE A 122 18.01 6.07 -16.82
CA PHE A 122 16.72 5.57 -17.27
C PHE A 122 15.64 6.56 -16.85
N GLU A 123 15.14 7.33 -17.80
CA GLU A 123 14.20 8.43 -17.56
C GLU A 123 12.77 8.02 -17.92
N LEU A 124 11.85 8.21 -16.97
CA LEU A 124 10.43 7.94 -17.16
C LEU A 124 9.67 9.27 -17.38
N ASN A 125 9.29 9.54 -18.62
CA ASN A 125 8.40 10.67 -18.92
C ASN A 125 6.94 10.26 -18.67
N THR A 126 6.42 10.61 -17.49
CA THR A 126 5.05 10.27 -17.08
C THR A 126 4.23 11.52 -16.83
N ASN A 127 2.92 11.44 -17.08
CA ASN A 127 1.98 12.51 -16.71
C ASN A 127 1.54 12.42 -15.23
N LEU A 128 2.27 11.69 -14.39
CA LEU A 128 1.94 11.52 -12.98
C LEU A 128 2.22 12.81 -12.22
N GLN A 129 1.28 13.21 -11.37
CA GLN A 129 1.42 14.40 -10.52
C GLN A 129 2.33 14.06 -9.34
N TRP A 130 3.58 14.51 -9.39
CA TRP A 130 4.53 14.36 -8.29
C TRP A 130 4.18 15.30 -7.14
N SER A 131 4.07 14.75 -5.94
CA SER A 131 3.99 15.57 -4.74
C SER A 131 5.32 16.27 -4.50
N GLU A 132 5.28 17.51 -4.04
CA GLU A 132 6.45 18.21 -3.52
C GLU A 132 6.86 17.70 -2.13
N GLN A 133 5.97 16.99 -1.45
CA GLN A 133 6.14 16.59 -0.05
C GLN A 133 6.49 15.11 0.10
N VAL A 134 5.70 14.22 -0.52
CA VAL A 134 5.79 12.76 -0.30
C VAL A 134 5.43 12.00 -1.56
N ASN A 135 6.33 11.15 -2.03
CA ASN A 135 6.04 10.20 -3.11
C ASN A 135 6.33 8.79 -2.60
N ASP A 136 5.43 7.87 -2.94
CA ASP A 136 5.58 6.46 -2.62
C ASP A 136 6.23 5.77 -3.83
N ILE A 137 7.41 5.22 -3.62
CA ILE A 137 8.23 4.61 -4.68
C ILE A 137 8.59 3.21 -4.22
N ALA A 138 8.14 2.21 -4.96
CA ALA A 138 8.46 0.81 -4.72
C ALA A 138 8.90 0.14 -6.02
N PHE A 139 9.99 -0.61 -5.95
CA PHE A 139 10.52 -1.39 -7.07
C PHE A 139 11.20 -2.65 -6.52
N GLY A 140 11.17 -3.72 -7.29
CA GLY A 140 11.97 -4.92 -7.02
C GLY A 140 13.24 -4.87 -7.86
N LEU A 141 14.39 -5.18 -7.26
CA LEU A 141 15.65 -5.40 -7.98
C LEU A 141 16.04 -6.86 -7.85
N GLN A 142 16.49 -7.44 -8.96
CA GLN A 142 17.16 -8.73 -8.97
C GLN A 142 18.49 -8.55 -9.70
N GLU A 143 19.59 -8.67 -8.96
CA GLU A 143 20.94 -8.54 -9.48
C GLU A 143 21.46 -9.92 -9.91
N THR A 144 22.01 -10.02 -11.11
CA THR A 144 22.86 -11.15 -11.50
C THR A 144 24.30 -10.77 -11.17
N VAL A 145 24.83 -11.32 -10.08
CA VAL A 145 26.24 -11.10 -9.71
C VAL A 145 27.11 -11.85 -10.72
N ASP A 146 27.80 -11.11 -11.57
CA ASP A 146 28.92 -11.66 -12.33
C ASP A 146 30.10 -11.80 -11.37
N SER A 147 30.75 -12.96 -11.33
CA SER A 147 31.75 -13.32 -10.32
C SER A 147 32.99 -12.41 -10.29
N ASP A 148 33.14 -11.55 -11.30
CA ASP A 148 34.29 -10.67 -11.51
C ASP A 148 34.03 -9.20 -11.14
N LEU A 149 32.81 -8.83 -10.71
CA LEU A 149 32.42 -7.45 -10.39
C LEU A 149 31.89 -7.31 -8.96
N GLU A 150 32.78 -7.29 -7.98
CA GLU A 150 32.46 -6.83 -6.62
C GLU A 150 32.40 -5.29 -6.54
N GLU A 151 31.46 -4.66 -7.25
CA GLU A 151 31.09 -3.27 -6.99
C GLU A 151 29.61 -3.19 -6.61
N LEU A 152 29.34 -2.86 -5.35
CA LEU A 152 28.00 -2.50 -4.90
C LEU A 152 27.54 -1.25 -5.66
N ARG A 153 26.68 -1.43 -6.67
CA ARG A 153 26.06 -0.30 -7.38
C ARG A 153 24.82 0.16 -6.62
N PHE A 154 24.90 1.36 -6.04
CA PHE A 154 23.74 1.99 -5.42
C PHE A 154 22.78 2.51 -6.51
N LEU A 155 21.51 2.11 -6.43
CA LEU A 155 20.46 2.75 -7.22
C LEU A 155 20.25 4.19 -6.73
N LYS A 156 20.36 5.16 -7.63
CA LYS A 156 20.05 6.56 -7.35
C LYS A 156 18.71 6.91 -7.98
N ILE A 157 17.84 7.57 -7.21
CA ILE A 157 16.54 8.06 -7.66
C ILE A 157 16.56 9.57 -7.48
N GLN A 158 16.33 10.30 -8.57
CA GLN A 158 16.26 11.75 -8.58
C GLN A 158 14.95 12.18 -9.25
N LYS A 159 14.25 13.14 -8.65
CA LYS A 159 13.17 13.88 -9.31
C LYS A 159 13.82 15.12 -9.92
N ASP A 160 13.72 15.25 -11.24
CA ASP A 160 14.08 16.49 -11.91
C ASP A 160 12.93 17.51 -11.69
N VAL A 161 13.30 18.70 -11.23
CA VAL A 161 12.39 19.82 -10.90
C VAL A 161 12.54 20.91 -11.95
#